data_AF-A0A1L0DN17-F1
#
_entry.id   AF-A0A1L0DN17-F1
#
_cell.length_a   1.000
_cell.length_b   1.000
_cell.length_c   1.000
_cell.angle_alpha   90.00
_cell.angle_beta   90.00
_cell.angle_gamma   90.00
#
_symmetry.space_group_name_H-M   'P 1'
#
loop_
_entity.id
_entity.type
_entity.pdbx_description
1 polymer ?
#
loop_
_entity_poly.entity_id
_entity_poly.type
_entity_poly.pdbx_seq_one_letter_code
_entity_poly.pdbx_strand_id
1 'polypeptide(L)'
;MQTAFTRLCQHELGLTCAIERATLLGPFEHFYDDSVFGEHVSAHYVVLGYEITVDESQLSLPTEQHSQYQWLDVKTLLTQDDVHQHSKWYFT
;
A
#
# COMPACT_ATOMS: atom_id res chain seq x y z
N MET A 1 11.83 8.25 8.90
CA MET A 1 10.41 7.98 8.59
C MET A 1 9.79 9.03 7.67
N GLN A 2 9.75 10.32 8.04
CA GLN A 2 9.10 11.37 7.23
C GLN A 2 9.60 11.44 5.77
N THR A 3 10.91 11.44 5.54
CA THR A 3 11.49 11.46 4.18
C THR A 3 11.07 10.25 3.34
N ALA A 4 11.00 9.06 3.95
CA ALA A 4 10.58 7.84 3.26
C ALA A 4 9.09 7.90 2.93
N PHE A 5 8.25 8.34 3.87
CA PHE A 5 6.82 8.50 3.68
C PHE A 5 6.52 9.46 2.52
N THR A 6 7.07 10.67 2.54
CA THR A 6 6.84 11.65 1.46
C THR A 6 7.35 11.15 0.11
N ARG A 7 8.51 10.49 0.07
CA ARG A 7 9.04 9.88 -1.17
C ARG A 7 8.11 8.78 -1.70
N LEU A 8 7.58 7.92 -0.83
CA LEU A 8 6.67 6.84 -1.22
C LEU A 8 5.32 7.39 -1.70
N CYS A 9 4.72 8.36 -1.02
CA CYS A 9 3.49 8.99 -1.50
C CYS A 9 3.68 9.60 -2.90
N GLN A 10 4.81 10.26 -3.15
CA GLN A 10 5.09 10.81 -4.46
C GLN A 10 5.28 9.72 -5.52
N HIS A 11 5.98 8.64 -5.18
CA HIS A 11 6.29 7.55 -6.10
C HIS A 11 5.10 6.64 -6.41
N GLU A 12 4.20 6.42 -5.45
CA GLU A 12 3.07 5.48 -5.60
C GLU A 12 1.75 6.17 -5.94
N LEU A 13 1.57 7.42 -5.52
CA LEU A 13 0.31 8.16 -5.65
C LEU A 13 0.44 9.44 -6.49
N GLY A 14 1.67 9.84 -6.85
CA GLY A 14 1.93 11.13 -7.49
C GLY A 14 1.67 12.34 -6.59
N LEU A 15 1.47 12.12 -5.29
CA LEU A 15 1.02 13.11 -4.32
C LEU A 15 2.11 13.40 -3.28
N THR A 16 2.35 14.67 -3.01
CA THR A 16 3.16 15.08 -1.86
C THR A 16 2.30 15.08 -0.59
N CYS A 17 2.59 14.15 0.32
CA CYS A 17 1.92 14.03 1.62
C CYS A 17 2.92 14.08 2.78
N ALA A 18 2.52 14.74 3.86
CA ALA A 18 3.27 14.82 5.12
C ALA A 18 2.77 13.72 6.07
N ILE A 19 3.69 13.03 6.73
CA ILE A 19 3.35 11.89 7.62
C ILE A 19 2.45 12.31 8.79
N GLU A 20 2.49 13.59 9.17
CA GLU A 20 1.66 14.19 10.21
C GLU A 20 0.16 14.21 9.84
N ARG A 21 -0.17 14.09 8.56
CA ARG A 21 -1.56 13.97 8.07
C ARG A 21 -2.05 12.53 7.99
N ALA A 22 -1.21 11.57 8.33
CA ALA A 22 -1.53 10.15 8.26
C ALA A 22 -1.85 9.59 9.66
N THR A 23 -2.70 8.56 9.69
CA THR A 23 -2.99 7.79 10.90
C THR A 23 -2.19 6.50 10.86
N LEU A 24 -1.38 6.24 11.90
CA LEU A 24 -0.66 4.98 12.03
C LEU A 24 -1.67 3.87 12.38
N LEU A 25 -1.74 2.85 11.54
CA LEU A 25 -2.56 1.66 11.78
C LEU A 25 -1.83 0.65 12.67
N GLY A 26 -0.51 0.51 12.47
CA GLY A 26 0.33 -0.38 13.28
C GLY A 26 1.39 -1.10 12.46
N PRO A 27 2.20 -1.95 13.11
CA PRO A 27 3.12 -2.84 12.44
C PRO A 27 2.43 -4.09 11.89
N PHE A 28 2.89 -4.56 10.74
CA PHE A 28 2.46 -5.80 10.09
C PHE A 28 3.67 -6.59 9.60
N GLU A 29 3.50 -7.89 9.35
CA GLU A 29 4.54 -8.75 8.78
C GLU A 29 3.99 -9.43 7.52
N HIS A 30 4.64 -9.23 6.38
CA HIS A 30 4.27 -9.87 5.13
C HIS A 30 5.35 -10.87 4.74
N PHE A 31 4.97 -12.15 4.67
CA PHE A 31 5.84 -13.25 4.24
C PHE A 31 5.45 -13.69 2.83
N TYR A 32 6.43 -13.70 1.93
CA TYR A 32 6.30 -14.21 0.57
C TYR A 32 7.35 -15.29 0.36
N ASP A 33 6.97 -16.40 -0.26
CA ASP A 33 7.90 -17.50 -0.57
C ASP A 33 8.79 -17.17 -1.78
N ASP A 34 8.45 -16.13 -2.54
CA ASP A 34 9.18 -15.57 -3.67
C ASP A 34 9.65 -14.12 -3.41
N SER A 35 10.40 -13.57 -4.36
CA SER A 35 10.85 -12.19 -4.34
C SER A 35 11.18 -11.66 -5.73
N VAL A 36 11.50 -10.37 -5.82
CA VAL A 36 12.03 -9.73 -7.03
C VAL A 36 13.33 -10.36 -7.57
N PHE A 37 13.99 -11.22 -6.79
CA PHE A 37 15.21 -11.93 -7.18
C PHE A 37 14.94 -13.37 -7.65
N GLY A 38 13.69 -13.83 -7.63
CA GLY A 38 13.25 -15.14 -8.14
C GLY A 38 12.37 -15.93 -7.17
N GLU A 39 11.84 -17.05 -7.66
CA GLU A 39 10.86 -17.93 -6.98
C GLU A 39 11.43 -18.79 -5.84
N HIS A 40 12.75 -18.77 -5.64
CA HIS A 40 13.44 -19.57 -4.62
C HIS A 40 14.10 -18.72 -3.53
N VAL A 41 13.80 -17.42 -3.53
CA VAL A 41 14.28 -16.47 -2.53
C VAL A 41 13.06 -15.80 -1.95
N SER A 42 12.74 -16.11 -0.69
CA SER A 42 11.62 -15.52 0.03
C SER A 42 11.86 -14.04 0.33
N ALA A 43 10.79 -13.25 0.36
CA ALA A 43 10.80 -11.89 0.88
C ALA A 43 10.01 -11.79 2.19
N HIS A 44 10.58 -11.09 3.18
CA HIS A 44 9.91 -10.77 4.43
C HIS A 44 9.95 -9.26 4.66
N TYR A 45 8.77 -8.66 4.83
CA TYR A 45 8.62 -7.23 5.09
C TYR A 45 8.02 -7.00 6.47
N VAL A 46 8.72 -6.20 7.28
CA VAL A 46 8.11 -5.54 8.45
C VAL A 46 7.55 -4.20 7.99
N VAL A 47 6.23 -4.08 7.98
CA VAL A 47 5.50 -2.97 7.37
C VAL A 47 4.93 -2.06 8.45
N LEU A 48 5.00 -0.74 8.25
CA LEU A 48 4.27 0.24 9.04
C LEU A 48 3.07 0.73 8.23
N GLY A 49 1.87 0.30 8.61
CA GLY A 49 0.63 0.70 7.93
C GLY A 49 0.24 2.12 8.29
N TYR A 50 -0.04 2.94 7.26
CA TYR A 50 -0.52 4.31 7.42
C TYR A 50 -1.77 4.52 6.57
N GLU A 51 -2.79 5.15 7.16
CA GLU A 51 -3.98 5.62 6.47
C GLU A 51 -3.85 7.12 6.15
N ILE A 52 -4.27 7.52 4.96
CA ILE A 52 -4.41 8.92 4.55
C ILE A 52 -5.76 9.15 3.87
N THR A 53 -6.34 10.33 4.08
CA THR A 53 -7.49 10.82 3.31
C THR A 53 -7.00 11.76 2.21
N VAL A 54 -7.42 11.51 0.98
CA VAL A 54 -7.01 12.27 -0.20
C VAL A 54 -8.23 12.70 -1.01
N ASP A 55 -8.08 13.81 -1.74
CA ASP A 55 -8.98 14.14 -2.83
C ASP A 55 -8.47 13.45 -4.09
N GLU A 56 -9.32 12.65 -4.74
CA GLU A 56 -8.97 11.89 -5.93
C GLU A 56 -8.42 12.78 -7.06
N SER A 57 -8.89 14.02 -7.16
CA SER A 57 -8.42 14.98 -8.18
C SER A 57 -6.95 15.40 -8.01
N GLN A 58 -6.36 15.14 -6.84
CA GLN A 58 -4.96 15.44 -6.55
C GLN A 58 -4.02 14.27 -6.86
N LEU A 59 -4.56 13.09 -7.20
CA LEU A 59 -3.76 11.91 -7.47
C LEU A 59 -3.26 11.90 -8.91
N SER A 60 -2.01 11.47 -9.08
CA SER A 60 -1.40 11.20 -10.38
C SER A 60 -0.81 9.81 -10.33
N LEU A 61 -1.68 8.81 -10.44
CA LEU A 61 -1.36 7.40 -10.23
C LEU A 61 -0.41 6.88 -11.33
N PRO A 62 0.81 6.45 -10.97
CA PRO A 62 1.82 5.98 -11.93
C PRO A 62 1.57 4.53 -12.32
N THR A 63 2.06 4.09 -13.49
CA THR A 63 1.82 2.73 -13.99
C THR A 63 3.05 1.84 -13.99
N GLU A 64 4.12 2.23 -13.27
CA GLU A 64 5.37 1.46 -13.23
C GLU A 64 5.22 0.15 -12.45
N GLN A 65 4.46 0.18 -11.35
CA GLN A 65 4.23 -0.98 -10.47
C GLN A 65 2.82 -1.57 -10.61
N HIS A 66 1.87 -0.82 -11.19
CA HIS A 66 0.46 -1.20 -11.29
C HIS A 66 -0.06 -0.97 -12.71
N SER A 67 -0.81 -1.92 -13.25
CA SER A 67 -1.45 -1.77 -14.55
C SER A 67 -2.80 -1.06 -14.49
N GLN A 68 -3.49 -1.12 -13.35
CA GLN A 68 -4.82 -0.55 -13.12
C GLN A 68 -5.02 -0.17 -11.64
N TYR A 69 -5.99 0.70 -11.40
CA TYR A 69 -6.37 1.18 -10.07
C TYR A 69 -7.89 1.14 -9.92
N GLN A 70 -8.36 0.86 -8.70
CA GLN A 70 -9.77 0.84 -8.37
C GLN A 70 -9.99 1.28 -6.93
N TRP A 71 -11.00 2.12 -6.71
CA TRP A 71 -11.54 2.40 -5.38
C TRP A 71 -12.58 1.34 -5.02
N LEU A 72 -12.44 0.76 -3.83
CA LEU A 72 -13.33 -0.28 -3.31
C LEU A 72 -13.86 0.13 -1.94
N ASP A 73 -15.13 -0.15 -1.68
CA ASP A 73 -15.63 -0.13 -0.31
C ASP A 73 -15.08 -1.34 0.47
N VAL A 74 -14.99 -1.20 1.79
CA VAL A 74 -14.37 -2.21 2.67
C VAL A 74 -15.05 -3.57 2.56
N LYS A 75 -16.39 -3.63 2.42
CA LYS A 75 -17.10 -4.92 2.34
C LYS A 75 -16.72 -5.65 1.05
N THR A 76 -16.72 -4.94 -0.07
CA THR A 76 -16.32 -5.50 -1.36
C THR A 76 -14.86 -5.98 -1.33
N LEU A 77 -13.94 -5.13 -0.86
CA LEU A 77 -12.51 -5.44 -0.76
C LEU A 77 -12.24 -6.72 0.04
N LEU A 78 -12.91 -6.91 1.18
CA LEU A 78 -12.71 -8.09 2.03
C LEU A 78 -13.21 -9.38 1.38
N THR A 79 -14.23 -9.30 0.52
CA THR A 79 -14.83 -10.46 -0.16
C THR A 79 -14.21 -10.81 -1.51
N GLN A 80 -13.38 -9.95 -2.10
CA GLN A 80 -12.76 -10.17 -3.41
C GLN A 80 -11.58 -11.15 -3.34
N ASP A 81 -11.61 -12.20 -4.15
CA ASP A 81 -10.56 -13.23 -4.16
C ASP A 81 -9.24 -12.75 -4.81
N ASP A 82 -9.31 -11.74 -5.66
CA ASP A 82 -8.17 -11.11 -6.34
C ASP A 82 -7.47 -10.03 -5.49
N VAL A 83 -7.99 -9.73 -4.29
CA VAL A 83 -7.30 -8.91 -3.29
C VAL A 83 -6.49 -9.79 -2.35
N HIS A 84 -5.18 -9.59 -2.33
CA HIS A 84 -4.27 -10.37 -1.48
C HIS A 84 -4.60 -10.21 0.03
N GLN A 85 -4.44 -11.28 0.80
CA GLN A 85 -4.74 -11.31 2.24
C GLN A 85 -4.00 -10.24 3.04
N HIS A 86 -2.72 -9.98 2.70
CA HIS A 86 -1.91 -8.92 3.32
C HIS A 86 -2.51 -7.51 3.17
N SER A 87 -3.24 -7.23 2.08
CA SER A 87 -3.96 -5.95 1.90
C SER A 87 -5.27 -5.91 2.69
N LYS A 88 -5.94 -7.06 2.87
CA LYS A 88 -7.18 -7.16 3.63
C LYS A 88 -6.99 -6.91 5.12
N TRP A 89 -5.81 -7.25 5.68
CA TRP A 89 -5.50 -7.07 7.10
C TRP A 89 -5.59 -5.63 7.59
N TYR A 90 -5.43 -4.63 6.71
CA TYR A 90 -5.58 -3.23 7.09
C TYR A 90 -7.01 -2.84 7.48
N PHE A 91 -7.99 -3.70 7.20
CA PHE A 91 -9.42 -3.43 7.40
C PHE A 91 -10.11 -4.43 8.34
N THR A 92 -9.35 -5.28 9.04
CA THR A 92 -9.85 -6.35 9.93
C THR A 92 -9.28 -6.26 11.33
#